data_AF-A0A2S5ACB5-F1
#
_entry.id   AF-A0A2S5ACB5-F1
#
_cell.length_a   1.000
_cell.length_b   1.000
_cell.length_c   1.000
_cell.angle_alpha   90.00
_cell.angle_beta   90.00
_cell.angle_gamma   90.00
#
_symmetry.space_group_name_H-M   'P 1'
#
loop_
_entity.id
_entity.type
_entity.pdbx_description
1 polymer ?
#
loop_
_entity_poly.entity_id
_entity_poly.type
_entity_poly.pdbx_seq_one_letter_code
_entity_poly.pdbx_strand_id
1 'polypeptide(L)'
;MKKIPLIILMISLSLVIVNCSSSKKGTADPKISYKTDIAPIISNSCTPCHMPPQGRKEPLENYIHVKENIVEILERVQLSQDNRKFMPPANKKPALTTDQIALLVKWQQQNMPE
;
A
#
# COMPACT_ATOMS: atom_id res chain seq x y z
N MET A 1 -72.72 -14.27 -9.25
CA MET A 1 -71.32 -14.60 -8.91
C MET A 1 -70.41 -13.56 -9.56
N LYS A 2 -69.88 -12.62 -8.77
CA LYS A 2 -69.15 -11.45 -9.28
C LYS A 2 -67.68 -11.83 -9.52
N LYS A 3 -67.25 -11.86 -10.78
CA LYS A 3 -65.87 -12.15 -11.18
C LYS A 3 -65.06 -10.86 -11.05
N ILE A 4 -64.27 -10.75 -9.99
CA ILE A 4 -63.36 -9.63 -9.78
C ILE A 4 -62.15 -9.88 -10.70
N PRO A 5 -61.81 -8.98 -11.64
CA PRO A 5 -60.66 -9.19 -12.50
C PRO A 5 -59.38 -8.96 -11.70
N LEU A 6 -58.55 -10.00 -11.69
CA LEU A 6 -57.22 -10.11 -11.08
C LEU A 6 -56.17 -9.21 -11.79
N ILE A 7 -56.51 -7.96 -12.06
CA ILE A 7 -55.65 -6.99 -12.77
C ILE A 7 -55.12 -5.90 -11.82
N ILE A 8 -55.55 -5.91 -10.55
CA ILE A 8 -55.06 -5.01 -9.50
C ILE A 8 -54.02 -5.76 -8.65
N LEU A 9 -52.92 -6.20 -9.27
CA LEU A 9 -51.73 -6.64 -8.51
C LEU A 9 -50.40 -6.34 -9.23
N MET A 10 -50.44 -5.75 -10.43
CA MET A 10 -49.27 -5.56 -11.29
C MET A 10 -48.99 -4.07 -11.59
N ILE A 11 -49.16 -3.17 -10.60
CA ILE A 11 -48.77 -1.75 -10.73
C ILE A 11 -48.08 -1.29 -9.42
N SER A 12 -47.15 -2.07 -8.91
CA SER A 12 -46.36 -1.69 -7.72
C SER A 12 -44.86 -1.91 -7.87
N LEU A 13 -44.34 -2.30 -9.05
CA LEU A 13 -42.92 -2.65 -9.22
C LEU A 13 -42.09 -1.68 -10.07
N SER A 14 -42.64 -0.54 -10.51
CA SER A 14 -41.94 0.36 -11.45
C SER A 14 -41.14 1.50 -10.79
N LEU A 15 -40.77 1.40 -9.51
CA LEU A 15 -40.05 2.48 -8.82
C LEU A 15 -38.67 2.04 -8.30
N VAL A 16 -37.83 1.42 -9.14
CA VAL A 16 -36.44 1.10 -8.79
C VAL A 16 -35.50 1.33 -9.96
N ILE A 17 -35.19 2.59 -10.28
CA ILE A 17 -33.97 2.99 -11.01
C ILE A 17 -33.71 4.50 -10.81
N VAL A 18 -33.65 4.96 -9.55
CA VAL A 18 -33.09 6.28 -9.27
C VAL A 18 -31.57 6.16 -9.32
N ASN A 19 -31.03 6.45 -10.50
CA ASN A 19 -29.72 7.06 -10.77
C ASN A 19 -28.64 6.92 -9.67
N CYS A 20 -28.03 5.74 -9.57
CA CYS A 20 -26.80 5.53 -8.80
C CYS A 20 -25.58 6.00 -9.62
N SER A 21 -25.50 7.29 -9.91
CA SER A 21 -24.25 7.92 -10.37
C SER A 21 -23.41 8.22 -9.13
N SER A 22 -22.71 7.19 -8.62
CA SER A 22 -21.69 7.38 -7.59
C SER A 22 -20.49 8.06 -8.25
N SER A 23 -20.56 9.39 -8.35
CA SER A 23 -19.41 10.22 -8.64
C SER A 23 -18.41 10.02 -7.50
N LYS A 24 -17.49 9.06 -7.67
CA LYS A 24 -16.25 8.99 -6.89
C LYS A 24 -15.51 10.28 -7.15
N LYS A 25 -15.79 11.29 -6.33
CA LYS A 25 -15.02 12.51 -6.23
C LYS A 25 -13.61 12.06 -5.88
N GLY A 26 -12.69 12.16 -6.83
CA GLY A 26 -11.30 11.76 -6.65
C GLY A 26 -10.69 12.56 -5.51
N THR A 27 -10.72 12.01 -4.31
CA THR A 27 -9.94 12.51 -3.19
C THR A 27 -8.48 12.23 -3.53
N ALA A 28 -7.65 13.27 -3.58
CA ALA A 28 -6.21 13.09 -3.68
C ALA A 28 -5.77 12.06 -2.63
N ASP A 29 -4.93 11.10 -3.03
CA ASP A 29 -4.40 10.10 -2.11
C ASP A 29 -3.77 10.82 -0.89
N PRO A 30 -3.98 10.30 0.33
CA PRO A 30 -3.41 10.91 1.52
C PRO A 30 -1.88 11.01 1.37
N LYS A 31 -1.35 12.15 1.83
CA LYS A 31 0.09 12.39 1.80
C LYS A 31 0.77 11.47 2.81
N ILE A 32 1.68 10.62 2.31
CA ILE A 32 2.56 9.78 3.11
C ILE A 32 3.64 10.68 3.73
N SER A 33 4.14 10.37 4.92
CA SER A 33 5.29 11.02 5.54
C SER A 33 6.34 9.98 5.91
N TYR A 34 7.61 10.33 5.74
CA TYR A 34 8.69 9.45 6.14
C TYR A 34 8.61 9.13 7.63
N LYS A 35 8.45 10.14 8.48
CA LYS A 35 8.47 9.96 9.94
C LYS A 35 7.36 9.04 10.44
N THR A 36 6.14 9.16 9.90
CA THR A 36 4.97 8.43 10.40
C THR A 36 4.78 7.08 9.73
N ASP A 37 5.04 6.98 8.43
CA ASP A 37 4.65 5.81 7.64
C ASP A 37 5.84 4.94 7.23
N ILE A 38 6.99 5.56 6.91
CA ILE A 38 8.14 4.84 6.33
C ILE A 38 9.16 4.44 7.39
N ALA A 39 9.51 5.34 8.31
CA ALA A 39 10.49 5.10 9.37
C ALA A 39 10.19 3.85 10.22
N PRO A 40 8.93 3.51 10.56
CA PRO A 40 8.63 2.26 11.27
C PRO A 40 8.96 1.00 10.45
N ILE A 41 8.72 1.03 9.12
CA ILE A 41 9.04 -0.09 8.22
C ILE A 41 10.55 -0.28 8.17
N ILE A 42 11.29 0.81 7.95
CA ILE A 42 12.75 0.81 7.83
C ILE A 42 13.41 0.38 9.15
N SER A 43 12.97 0.94 10.28
CA SER A 43 13.53 0.63 11.60
C SER A 43 13.29 -0.83 12.00
N ASN A 44 12.16 -1.40 11.59
CA ASN A 44 11.92 -2.82 11.86
C ASN A 44 12.72 -3.68 10.89
N SER A 45 12.61 -3.46 9.58
CA SER A 45 13.02 -4.45 8.55
C SER A 45 14.43 -4.26 8.00
N CYS A 46 15.02 -3.07 8.10
CA CYS A 46 16.28 -2.73 7.42
C CYS A 46 17.42 -2.45 8.41
N THR A 47 17.20 -1.58 9.40
CA THR A 47 18.26 -1.09 10.30
C THR A 47 18.96 -2.16 11.13
N PRO A 48 18.39 -3.35 11.46
CA PRO A 48 19.17 -4.40 12.12
C PRO A 48 20.43 -4.85 11.36
N CYS A 49 20.53 -4.56 10.06
CA CYS A 49 21.71 -4.85 9.23
C CYS A 49 22.27 -3.62 8.48
N HIS A 50 21.47 -2.56 8.34
CA HIS A 50 21.74 -1.33 7.58
C HIS A 50 21.76 -0.09 8.50
N MET A 51 22.64 -0.04 9.50
CA MET A 51 22.72 1.09 10.45
C MET A 51 24.10 1.17 11.11
N PRO A 52 24.90 2.24 10.92
CA PRO A 52 26.19 2.45 11.57
C PRO A 52 26.13 2.67 13.09
N PRO A 53 27.21 2.40 13.85
CA PRO A 53 28.42 1.65 13.44
C PRO A 53 28.17 0.14 13.37
N GLN A 54 26.95 -0.30 13.70
CA GLN A 54 26.53 -1.69 13.56
C GLN A 54 26.24 -1.98 12.07
N GLY A 55 25.82 -3.21 11.74
CA GLY A 55 25.57 -3.55 10.34
C GLY A 55 26.84 -3.57 9.46
N ARG A 56 26.72 -4.15 8.26
CA ARG A 56 27.87 -4.32 7.32
C ARG A 56 27.47 -3.93 5.89
N LYS A 57 26.44 -3.10 5.77
CA LYS A 57 25.73 -2.75 4.53
C LYS A 57 25.45 -1.27 4.50
N GLU A 58 24.97 -0.80 3.35
CA GLU A 58 24.56 0.59 3.12
C GLU A 58 23.70 1.10 4.28
N PRO A 59 24.03 2.22 4.93
CA PRO A 59 23.24 2.83 6.00
C PRO A 59 21.81 3.14 5.52
N LEU A 60 20.78 2.90 6.34
CA LEU A 60 19.37 3.19 6.02
C LEU A 60 18.61 3.74 7.24
N GLU A 61 19.28 4.33 8.21
CA GLU A 61 18.73 4.74 9.50
C GLU A 61 18.01 6.09 9.51
N ASN A 62 18.12 6.88 8.43
CA ASN A 62 17.54 8.21 8.36
C ASN A 62 16.89 8.49 7.00
N TYR A 63 16.11 9.57 6.95
CA TYR A 63 15.35 9.99 5.78
C TYR A 63 16.22 10.12 4.52
N ILE A 64 17.39 10.77 4.64
CA ILE A 64 18.28 11.00 3.50
C ILE A 64 18.76 9.69 2.92
N HIS A 65 19.25 8.77 3.75
CA HIS A 65 19.73 7.47 3.28
C HIS A 65 18.63 6.65 2.62
N VAL A 66 17.42 6.62 3.20
CA VAL A 66 16.28 5.88 2.62
C VAL A 66 15.81 6.51 1.31
N LYS A 67 15.77 7.85 1.24
CA LYS A 67 15.41 8.60 0.04
C LYS A 67 16.38 8.34 -1.11
N GLU A 68 17.67 8.40 -0.85
CA GLU A 68 18.72 8.20 -1.86
C GLU A 68 18.72 6.75 -2.38
N ASN A 69 18.30 5.79 -1.55
CA ASN A 69 18.32 4.37 -1.88
C ASN A 69 16.94 3.77 -2.24
N ILE A 70 15.87 4.57 -2.33
CA ILE A 70 14.49 4.05 -2.48
C ILE A 70 14.32 3.15 -3.71
N VAL A 71 15.02 3.45 -4.79
CA VAL A 71 14.95 2.68 -6.05
C VAL A 71 15.50 1.27 -5.81
N GLU A 72 16.71 1.16 -5.25
CA GLU A 72 17.30 -0.15 -4.94
C GLU A 72 16.47 -0.90 -3.87
N ILE A 73 15.96 -0.20 -2.86
CA ILE A 73 15.10 -0.82 -1.84
C ILE A 73 13.89 -1.48 -2.53
N LEU A 74 13.18 -0.74 -3.38
CA LEU A 74 12.01 -1.26 -4.09
C LEU A 74 12.36 -2.40 -5.03
N GLU A 75 13.47 -2.32 -5.76
CA GLU A 75 13.93 -3.42 -6.62
C GLU A 75 14.15 -4.71 -5.83
N ARG A 76 14.70 -4.63 -4.61
CA ARG A 76 15.11 -5.79 -3.82
C ARG A 76 14.00 -6.41 -2.98
N VAL A 77 13.10 -5.60 -2.41
CA VAL A 77 11.98 -6.09 -1.60
C VAL A 77 10.88 -6.74 -2.46
N GLN A 78 10.90 -6.52 -3.77
CA GLN A 78 9.96 -7.10 -4.73
C GLN A 78 10.52 -8.33 -5.46
N LEU A 79 11.77 -8.73 -5.21
CA LEU A 79 12.30 -9.97 -5.77
C LEU A 79 11.57 -11.19 -5.20
N SER A 80 11.63 -12.30 -5.94
CA SER A 80 11.23 -13.60 -5.40
C SER A 80 12.10 -13.96 -4.19
N GLN A 81 11.51 -14.58 -3.16
CA GLN A 81 12.21 -14.89 -1.90
C GLN A 81 13.35 -15.92 -2.05
N ASP A 82 13.36 -16.70 -3.13
CA ASP A 82 14.46 -17.59 -3.51
C ASP A 82 15.65 -16.85 -4.14
N ASN A 83 15.46 -15.59 -4.55
CA ASN A 83 16.51 -14.77 -5.11
C ASN A 83 17.50 -14.35 -4.01
N ARG A 84 18.80 -14.62 -4.23
CA ARG A 84 19.86 -14.26 -3.27
C ARG A 84 19.97 -12.76 -2.97
N LYS A 85 19.45 -11.89 -3.85
CA LYS A 85 19.45 -10.44 -3.65
C LYS A 85 18.21 -9.92 -2.92
N PHE A 86 17.19 -10.77 -2.71
CA PHE A 86 15.97 -10.42 -1.98
C PHE A 86 16.29 -9.86 -0.60
N MET A 87 15.60 -8.79 -0.24
CA MET A 87 15.76 -8.15 1.06
C MET A 87 14.40 -7.99 1.76
N PRO A 88 14.35 -8.20 3.10
CA PRO A 88 15.42 -8.78 3.93
C PRO A 88 15.71 -10.24 3.54
N PRO A 89 16.90 -10.81 3.84
CA PRO A 89 17.19 -12.19 3.47
C PRO A 89 16.17 -13.13 4.11
N ALA A 90 15.55 -14.00 3.31
CA ALA A 90 14.39 -14.79 3.72
C ALA A 90 14.67 -15.69 4.94
N ASN A 91 15.94 -16.08 5.15
CA ASN A 91 16.39 -16.86 6.30
C ASN A 91 16.75 -16.04 7.55
N LYS A 92 16.61 -14.71 7.51
CA LYS A 92 16.95 -13.79 8.61
C LYS A 92 15.75 -12.99 9.11
N LYS A 93 14.87 -12.57 8.21
CA LYS A 93 13.67 -11.79 8.58
C LYS A 93 12.53 -12.08 7.59
N PRO A 94 11.26 -11.97 8.03
CA PRO A 94 10.12 -12.07 7.12
C PRO A 94 10.18 -10.99 6.03
N ALA A 95 9.62 -11.31 4.87
CA ALA A 95 9.36 -10.34 3.80
C ALA A 95 8.49 -9.17 4.30
N LEU A 96 8.61 -8.03 3.63
CA LEU A 96 7.64 -6.94 3.82
C LEU A 96 6.25 -7.41 3.37
N THR A 97 5.21 -6.92 4.04
CA THR A 97 3.83 -7.15 3.58
C THR A 97 3.56 -6.36 2.31
N THR A 98 2.54 -6.79 1.55
CA THR A 98 2.08 -6.05 0.36
C THR A 98 1.76 -4.59 0.67
N ASP A 99 1.15 -4.32 1.84
CA ASP A 99 0.80 -2.97 2.26
C ASP A 99 2.04 -2.12 2.58
N GLN A 100 3.08 -2.71 3.19
CA GLN A 100 4.34 -2.03 3.46
C GLN A 100 5.06 -1.67 2.16
N ILE A 101 5.09 -2.58 1.18
CA ILE A 101 5.67 -2.30 -0.14
C ILE A 101 4.84 -1.20 -0.84
N ALA A 102 3.51 -1.27 -0.77
CA ALA A 102 2.64 -0.25 -1.35
C ALA A 102 2.88 1.15 -0.73
N LEU A 103 3.14 1.24 0.58
CA LEU A 103 3.52 2.50 1.23
C LEU A 103 4.85 3.05 0.70
N LEU A 104 5.88 2.20 0.54
CA LEU A 104 7.17 2.63 -0.03
C LEU A 104 7.02 3.12 -1.48
N VAL A 105 6.23 2.42 -2.30
CA VAL A 105 5.92 2.83 -3.68
C VAL A 105 5.18 4.17 -3.70
N LYS A 106 4.13 4.33 -2.89
CA LYS A 106 3.37 5.59 -2.82
C LYS A 106 4.23 6.74 -2.34
N TRP A 107 5.10 6.51 -1.35
CA TRP A 107 6.03 7.51 -0.86
C TRP A 107 7.00 7.97 -1.96
N GLN A 108 7.56 7.04 -2.73
CA GLN A 108 8.38 7.37 -3.90
C GLN A 108 7.60 8.20 -4.93
N GLN A 109 6.37 7.81 -5.26
CA GLN A 109 5.49 8.50 -6.21
C GLN A 109 5.12 9.92 -5.76
N GLN A 110 5.04 10.15 -4.45
CA GLN A 110 4.76 11.47 -3.86
C GLN A 110 6.02 12.35 -3.71
N ASN A 111 7.14 11.97 -4.35
CA ASN A 111 8.43 12.65 -4.26
C ASN A 111 9.04 12.62 -2.85
N MET A 112 8.79 11.54 -2.12
CA MET A 112 9.44 11.23 -0.84
C MET A 112 9.37 12.38 0.18
N PRO A 113 8.15 12.83 0.55
CA PRO A 113 7.98 13.80 1.63
C PRO A 113 8.52 13.26 2.96
N GLU A 114 9.14 14.14 3.75
CA GLU A 114 9.67 13.80 5.07
C GLU A 114 8.58 13.56 6.12
#